data_AF-A0AAT9PDC6-F1
#
_entry.id   AF-A0AAT9PDC6-F1
#
_cell.length_a   1.000
_cell.length_b   1.000
_cell.length_c   1.000
_cell.angle_alpha   90.00
_cell.angle_beta   90.00
_cell.angle_gamma   90.00
#
_symmetry.space_group_name_H-M   'P 1'
#
loop_
_entity.id
_entity.type
_entity.pdbx_description
1 polymer ?
#
loop_
_entity_poly.entity_id
_entity_poly.type
_entity_poly.pdbx_seq_one_letter_code
_entity_poly.pdbx_strand_id
1 'polypeptide(L)'
;MSNQQDNLDSKVSDAKQGAHNTLRKSLNGKSAVEVAKTRSPKDIMLWIIAFAALIGATLVNYKLPGIWQPANDIWVRVGIIASLIVLAIICFALTNQGRSFKVLLKDASIELRRVTWPSKNETIQYTWQSLLVIGIVAVIVWLLDNLFNWLVGIFIG
;
A
#
# COMPACT_ATOMS: atom_id res chain seq x y z
N MET A 1 -21.71 -58.38 -21.50
CA MET A 1 -22.02 -57.43 -20.41
C MET A 1 -20.78 -57.03 -19.61
N SER A 2 -19.82 -57.92 -19.32
CA SER A 2 -18.57 -57.62 -18.58
C SER A 2 -17.71 -56.50 -19.19
N ASN A 3 -17.41 -56.58 -20.50
CA ASN A 3 -16.55 -55.59 -21.19
C ASN A 3 -17.04 -54.13 -21.10
N GLN A 4 -18.34 -53.91 -20.86
CA GLN A 4 -18.90 -52.57 -20.73
C GLN A 4 -18.63 -52.00 -19.32
N GLN A 5 -18.71 -52.82 -18.27
CA GLN A 5 -18.45 -52.42 -16.89
C GLN A 5 -16.97 -52.13 -16.66
N ASP A 6 -16.07 -52.97 -17.20
CA ASP A 6 -14.62 -52.76 -17.09
C ASP A 6 -14.17 -51.44 -17.80
N ASN A 7 -14.84 -51.06 -18.89
CA ASN A 7 -14.60 -49.79 -19.57
C ASN A 7 -15.14 -48.57 -18.80
N LEU A 8 -16.24 -48.74 -18.07
CA LEU A 8 -16.80 -47.70 -17.22
C LEU A 8 -15.93 -47.48 -15.97
N ASP A 9 -15.44 -48.54 -15.36
CA ASP A 9 -14.60 -48.46 -14.15
C ASP A 9 -13.23 -47.81 -14.44
N SER A 10 -12.62 -48.13 -15.59
CA SER A 10 -11.39 -47.45 -16.06
C SER A 10 -11.63 -45.97 -16.34
N LYS A 11 -12.71 -45.61 -17.04
CA LYS A 11 -13.09 -44.20 -17.28
C LYS A 11 -13.36 -43.42 -15.99
N VAL A 12 -14.01 -44.05 -15.01
CA VAL A 12 -14.29 -43.43 -13.70
C VAL A 12 -13.00 -43.27 -12.89
N SER A 13 -12.09 -44.25 -12.92
CA SER A 13 -10.76 -44.16 -12.33
C SER A 13 -9.94 -43.01 -12.93
N ASP A 14 -9.91 -42.88 -14.26
CA ASP A 14 -9.15 -41.84 -14.96
C ASP A 14 -9.74 -40.45 -14.71
N ALA A 15 -11.07 -40.33 -14.70
CA ALA A 15 -11.75 -39.10 -14.35
C ALA A 15 -11.48 -38.69 -12.89
N LYS A 16 -11.49 -39.66 -11.96
CA LYS A 16 -11.20 -39.44 -10.55
C LYS A 16 -9.74 -39.03 -10.34
N GLN A 17 -8.78 -39.65 -11.05
CA GLN A 17 -7.36 -39.25 -11.02
C GLN A 17 -7.14 -37.86 -11.62
N GLY A 18 -7.81 -37.55 -12.73
CA GLY A 18 -7.79 -36.21 -13.33
C GLY A 18 -8.29 -35.13 -12.38
N ALA A 19 -9.42 -35.37 -11.72
CA ALA A 19 -9.99 -34.49 -10.71
C ALA A 19 -9.08 -34.34 -9.46
N HIS A 20 -8.44 -35.43 -9.04
CA HIS A 20 -7.51 -35.41 -7.92
C HIS A 20 -6.23 -34.61 -8.23
N ASN A 21 -5.73 -34.70 -9.46
CA ASN A 21 -4.57 -33.93 -9.91
C ASN A 21 -4.88 -32.44 -10.11
N THR A 22 -6.07 -32.09 -10.60
CA THR A 22 -6.49 -30.69 -10.73
C THR A 22 -6.70 -30.03 -9.36
N LEU A 23 -7.31 -30.75 -8.40
CA LEU A 23 -7.41 -30.28 -7.02
C LEU A 23 -6.04 -30.16 -6.34
N ARG A 24 -5.16 -31.16 -6.47
CA ARG A 24 -3.77 -31.04 -5.96
C ARG A 24 -3.03 -29.86 -6.57
N LYS A 25 -3.20 -29.58 -7.86
CA LYS A 25 -2.55 -28.44 -8.52
C LYS A 25 -3.05 -27.09 -8.00
N SER A 26 -4.35 -26.98 -7.71
CA SER A 26 -4.95 -25.79 -7.09
C SER A 26 -4.51 -25.61 -5.64
N LEU A 27 -4.34 -26.70 -4.89
CA LEU A 27 -3.86 -26.69 -3.50
C LEU A 27 -2.33 -26.52 -3.40
N ASN A 28 -1.59 -26.89 -4.44
CA ASN A 28 -0.13 -26.73 -4.54
C ASN A 28 0.28 -25.33 -5.05
N GLY A 29 -0.69 -24.49 -5.42
CA GLY A 29 -0.48 -23.06 -5.57
C GLY A 29 -0.25 -22.47 -4.19
N LYS A 30 1.01 -22.28 -3.79
CA LYS A 30 1.37 -21.63 -2.52
C LYS A 30 0.51 -20.38 -2.34
N SER A 31 -0.32 -20.36 -1.30
CA SER A 31 -1.16 -19.21 -0.99
C SER A 31 -0.27 -17.96 -0.85
N ALA A 32 -0.73 -16.81 -1.33
CA ALA A 32 0.01 -15.54 -1.20
C ALA A 32 0.45 -15.27 0.25
N VAL A 33 -0.29 -15.83 1.23
CA VAL A 33 0.00 -15.78 2.66
C VAL A 33 1.20 -16.66 3.06
N GLU A 34 1.37 -17.83 2.45
CA GLU A 34 2.53 -18.71 2.71
C GLU A 34 3.81 -18.21 2.01
N VAL A 35 3.65 -17.66 0.81
CA VAL A 35 4.74 -17.02 0.07
C VAL A 35 5.27 -15.81 0.84
N ALA A 36 4.39 -15.02 1.48
CA ALA A 36 4.80 -13.94 2.38
C ALA A 36 5.52 -14.43 3.65
N LYS A 37 5.19 -15.64 4.13
CA LYS A 37 5.78 -16.20 5.36
C LYS A 37 7.17 -16.81 5.15
N THR A 38 7.50 -17.22 3.92
CA THR A 38 8.82 -17.77 3.59
C THR A 38 9.80 -16.64 3.22
N ARG A 39 10.64 -16.26 4.19
CA ARG A 39 11.69 -15.24 4.00
C ARG A 39 12.85 -15.84 3.21
N SER A 40 12.96 -15.49 1.92
CA SER A 40 14.10 -15.91 1.10
C SER A 40 15.34 -15.10 1.47
N PRO A 41 16.56 -15.69 1.50
CA PRO A 41 17.79 -14.92 1.71
C PRO A 41 17.99 -13.83 0.64
N LYS A 42 17.46 -14.05 -0.57
CA LYS A 42 17.45 -13.04 -1.64
C LYS A 42 16.56 -11.84 -1.30
N ASP A 43 15.44 -12.08 -0.60
CA ASP A 43 14.57 -11.00 -0.14
C ASP A 43 15.28 -10.14 0.91
N ILE A 44 16.00 -10.75 1.85
CA ILE A 44 16.79 -10.03 2.85
C ILE A 44 17.82 -9.11 2.19
N MET A 45 18.50 -9.60 1.14
CA MET A 45 19.45 -8.78 0.38
C MET A 45 18.78 -7.60 -0.32
N LEU A 46 17.63 -7.82 -0.96
CA LEU A 46 16.86 -6.74 -1.60
C LEU A 46 16.34 -5.71 -0.61
N TRP A 47 15.95 -6.14 0.60
CA TRP A 47 15.55 -5.25 1.69
C TRP A 47 16.71 -4.38 2.19
N ILE A 48 17.91 -4.96 2.34
CA ILE A 48 19.11 -4.21 2.73
C ILE A 48 19.43 -3.15 1.67
N ILE A 49 19.38 -3.51 0.39
CA ILE A 49 19.62 -2.56 -0.72
C ILE A 49 18.58 -1.44 -0.70
N ALA A 50 17.30 -1.76 -0.48
CA ALA A 50 16.23 -0.77 -0.42
C ALA A 50 16.42 0.22 0.76
N PHE A 51 16.77 -0.27 1.95
CA PHE A 51 17.06 0.59 3.10
C PHE A 51 18.32 1.44 2.88
N ALA A 52 19.38 0.86 2.31
CA ALA A 52 20.58 1.61 1.97
C ALA A 52 20.28 2.73 0.96
N ALA A 53 19.46 2.47 -0.06
CA ALA A 53 19.03 3.48 -1.02
C ALA A 53 18.22 4.61 -0.38
N LEU A 54 17.33 4.29 0.57
CA LEU A 54 16.50 5.27 1.27
C LEU A 54 17.32 6.15 2.23
N ILE A 55 18.25 5.55 2.97
CA ILE A 55 19.23 6.28 3.79
C ILE A 55 20.13 7.14 2.90
N GLY A 56 20.57 6.60 1.75
CA GLY A 56 21.30 7.36 0.75
C GLY A 56 20.52 8.61 0.29
N ALA A 57 19.22 8.46 0.03
CA ALA A 57 18.37 9.55 -0.43
C ALA A 57 18.24 10.69 0.59
N THR A 58 18.17 10.39 1.89
CA THR A 58 18.13 11.43 2.94
C THR A 58 19.47 12.12 3.10
N LEU A 59 20.57 11.37 2.97
CA LEU A 59 21.94 11.89 3.07
C LEU A 59 22.34 12.77 1.87
N VAL A 60 21.64 12.65 0.72
CA VAL A 60 21.91 13.50 -0.46
C VAL A 60 21.78 14.98 -0.11
N ASN A 61 20.78 15.39 0.67
CA ASN A 61 20.60 16.80 0.99
C ASN A 61 21.74 17.33 1.89
N TYR A 62 22.20 16.51 2.83
CA TYR A 62 23.18 16.91 3.84
C TYR A 62 24.65 16.78 3.39
N LYS A 63 25.00 15.75 2.60
CA LYS A 63 26.41 15.41 2.30
C LYS A 63 26.84 15.64 0.85
N LEU A 64 25.96 15.50 -0.14
CA LEU A 64 26.36 15.68 -1.54
C LEU A 64 26.91 17.08 -1.90
N PRO A 65 26.42 18.20 -1.33
CA PRO A 65 26.87 19.55 -1.72
C PRO A 65 28.35 19.80 -1.43
N GLY A 66 28.91 19.13 -0.41
CA GLY A 66 30.32 19.27 -0.02
C GLY A 66 31.28 18.35 -0.76
N ILE A 67 30.78 17.34 -1.47
CA ILE A 67 31.61 16.30 -2.13
C ILE A 67 31.57 16.44 -3.66
N TRP A 68 30.46 16.91 -4.22
CA TRP A 68 30.24 17.04 -5.67
C TRP A 68 29.70 18.43 -6.03
N GLN A 69 30.52 19.26 -6.69
CA GLN A 69 30.12 20.62 -7.12
C GLN A 69 28.88 20.66 -8.03
N PRO A 70 28.66 19.73 -8.98
CA PRO A 70 27.41 19.71 -9.78
C PRO A 70 26.16 19.42 -8.95
N ALA A 71 26.31 18.80 -7.78
CA ALA A 71 25.22 18.56 -6.86
C ALA A 71 24.83 19.81 -6.06
N ASN A 72 25.43 20.98 -6.30
CA ASN A 72 24.95 22.23 -5.72
C ASN A 72 23.64 22.72 -6.33
N ASP A 73 23.37 22.32 -7.58
CA ASP A 73 22.10 22.61 -8.24
C ASP A 73 20.97 21.78 -7.62
N ILE A 74 19.86 22.46 -7.31
CA ILE A 74 18.66 21.84 -6.72
C ILE A 74 18.09 20.75 -7.62
N TRP A 75 18.12 20.92 -8.94
CA TRP A 75 17.54 19.97 -9.90
C TRP A 75 18.30 18.65 -9.93
N VAL A 76 19.63 18.71 -9.85
CA VAL A 76 20.50 17.51 -9.80
C VAL A 76 20.23 16.72 -8.51
N ARG A 77 20.08 17.40 -7.37
CA ARG A 77 19.74 16.73 -6.09
C ARG A 77 18.39 16.04 -6.15
N VAL A 78 17.36 16.71 -6.67
CA VAL A 78 16.02 16.14 -6.82
C VAL A 78 16.07 14.93 -7.75
N GLY A 79 16.82 14.99 -8.85
CA GLY A 79 16.99 13.86 -9.77
C GLY A 79 17.65 12.63 -9.11
N ILE A 80 18.71 12.84 -8.33
CA ILE A 80 19.39 11.76 -7.61
C ILE A 80 18.48 11.13 -6.54
N ILE A 81 17.79 11.96 -5.75
CA ILE A 81 16.84 11.50 -4.73
C ILE A 81 15.71 10.70 -5.38
N ALA A 82 15.12 11.23 -6.46
CA ALA A 82 14.07 10.54 -7.20
C ALA A 82 14.54 9.18 -7.74
N SER A 83 15.75 9.11 -8.30
CA SER A 83 16.34 7.86 -8.79
C SER A 83 16.53 6.82 -7.67
N LEU A 84 17.05 7.23 -6.51
CA LEU A 84 17.21 6.35 -5.34
C LEU A 84 15.88 5.84 -4.80
N ILE A 85 14.84 6.69 -4.79
CA ILE A 85 13.48 6.30 -4.40
C ILE A 85 12.92 5.28 -5.39
N VAL A 86 13.05 5.53 -6.69
CA VAL A 86 12.59 4.60 -7.74
C VAL A 86 13.31 3.25 -7.61
N LEU A 87 14.62 3.25 -7.37
CA LEU A 87 15.39 2.03 -7.14
C LEU A 87 14.87 1.25 -5.93
N ALA A 88 14.63 1.93 -4.80
CA ALA A 88 14.08 1.31 -3.60
C ALA A 88 12.70 0.68 -3.86
N ILE A 89 11.82 1.37 -4.59
CA ILE A 89 10.50 0.86 -4.99
C ILE A 89 10.65 -0.40 -5.87
N ILE A 90 11.57 -0.40 -6.83
CA ILE A 90 11.82 -1.55 -7.70
C ILE A 90 12.33 -2.75 -6.89
N CYS A 91 13.32 -2.55 -6.02
CA CYS A 91 13.83 -3.59 -5.12
C CYS A 91 12.72 -4.18 -4.24
N PHE A 92 11.84 -3.32 -3.70
CA PHE A 92 10.70 -3.75 -2.91
C PHE A 92 9.68 -4.54 -3.75
N ALA A 93 9.38 -4.09 -4.97
CA ALA A 93 8.43 -4.74 -5.86
C ALA A 93 8.92 -6.10 -6.39
N LEU A 94 10.24 -6.30 -6.50
CA LEU A 94 10.86 -7.57 -6.92
C LEU A 94 10.91 -8.62 -5.81
N THR A 95 10.84 -8.18 -4.56
CA THR A 95 10.84 -9.05 -3.38
C THR A 95 9.61 -9.98 -3.37
N ASN A 96 9.76 -11.19 -2.82
CA ASN A 96 8.69 -12.19 -2.74
C ASN A 96 7.43 -11.67 -2.02
N GLN A 97 7.65 -10.84 -0.99
CA GLN A 97 6.60 -10.11 -0.27
C GLN A 97 5.91 -9.06 -1.13
N GLY A 98 6.65 -8.35 -2.00
CA GLY A 98 6.10 -7.37 -2.94
C GLY A 98 5.21 -7.99 -4.02
N ARG A 99 5.55 -9.20 -4.50
CA ARG A 99 4.69 -9.94 -5.44
C ARG A 99 3.38 -10.38 -4.78
N SER A 100 3.46 -10.87 -3.55
CA SER A 100 2.27 -11.27 -2.77
C SER A 100 1.36 -10.07 -2.49
N PHE A 101 1.94 -8.92 -2.19
CA PHE A 101 1.21 -7.66 -2.01
C PHE A 101 0.44 -7.23 -3.27
N LYS A 102 1.02 -7.39 -4.47
CA LYS A 102 0.32 -7.10 -5.74
C LYS A 102 -0.94 -7.95 -5.94
N VAL A 103 -0.90 -9.22 -5.52
CA VAL A 103 -2.07 -10.11 -5.57
C VAL A 103 -3.14 -9.61 -4.61
N LEU A 104 -2.77 -9.27 -3.37
CA LEU A 104 -3.70 -8.72 -2.38
C LEU A 104 -4.33 -7.39 -2.84
N LEU A 105 -3.57 -6.50 -3.50
CA LEU A 105 -4.12 -5.27 -4.07
C LEU A 105 -5.16 -5.52 -5.16
N LYS A 106 -4.94 -6.55 -5.99
CA LYS A 106 -5.90 -6.95 -7.03
C LYS A 106 -7.19 -7.47 -6.39
N ASP A 107 -7.07 -8.32 -5.37
CA ASP A 107 -8.21 -8.86 -4.64
C ASP A 107 -8.97 -7.76 -3.88
N ALA A 108 -8.25 -6.83 -3.24
CA ALA A 108 -8.82 -5.66 -2.59
C ALA A 108 -9.55 -4.74 -3.58
N SER A 109 -9.07 -4.58 -4.81
CA SER A 109 -9.74 -3.78 -5.84
C SER A 109 -11.05 -4.40 -6.30
N ILE A 110 -11.15 -5.74 -6.31
CA ILE A 110 -12.38 -6.46 -6.63
C ILE A 110 -13.39 -6.28 -5.50
N GLU A 111 -12.94 -6.35 -4.25
CA GLU A 111 -13.79 -6.14 -3.06
C GLU A 111 -14.24 -4.67 -2.94
N LEU A 112 -13.36 -3.70 -3.27
CA LEU A 112 -13.70 -2.28 -3.27
C LEU A 112 -14.86 -1.95 -4.22
N ARG A 113 -14.99 -2.70 -5.33
CA ARG A 113 -16.13 -2.54 -6.26
C ARG A 113 -17.45 -3.05 -5.68
N ARG A 114 -17.40 -3.88 -4.63
CA ARG A 114 -18.58 -4.34 -3.90
C ARG A 114 -19.01 -3.36 -2.82
N VAL A 115 -18.15 -2.40 -2.46
CA VAL A 115 -18.52 -1.29 -1.60
C VAL A 115 -19.43 -0.37 -2.39
N THR A 116 -20.73 -0.56 -2.22
CA THR A 116 -21.74 0.38 -2.68
C THR A 116 -21.59 1.65 -1.83
N TRP A 117 -20.80 2.59 -2.32
CA TRP A 117 -20.65 3.86 -1.64
C TRP A 117 -22.01 4.54 -1.50
N PRO A 118 -22.30 5.13 -0.34
CA PRO A 118 -23.54 5.85 -0.09
C PRO A 118 -23.72 6.93 -1.15
N SER A 119 -24.98 7.26 -1.45
CA SER A 119 -25.28 8.23 -2.51
C SER A 119 -24.60 9.58 -2.23
N LYS A 120 -24.23 10.32 -3.28
CA LYS A 120 -23.61 11.65 -3.14
C LYS A 120 -24.48 12.59 -2.30
N ASN A 121 -25.81 12.42 -2.38
CA ASN A 121 -26.77 13.25 -1.68
C ASN A 121 -26.73 13.01 -0.17
N GLU A 122 -26.61 11.75 0.28
CA GLU A 122 -26.43 11.42 1.70
C GLU A 122 -25.09 11.94 2.23
N THR A 123 -24.02 11.78 1.44
CA THR A 123 -22.68 12.22 1.83
C THR A 123 -22.61 13.74 2.02
N ILE A 124 -23.21 14.49 1.09
CA ILE A 124 -23.26 15.97 1.15
C ILE A 124 -24.15 16.43 2.31
N GLN A 125 -25.25 15.74 2.61
CA GLN A 125 -26.12 16.07 3.74
C GLN A 125 -25.34 16.11 5.05
N TYR A 126 -24.55 15.07 5.34
CA TYR A 126 -23.76 15.00 6.57
C TYR A 126 -22.55 15.94 6.56
N THR A 127 -21.94 16.18 5.39
CA THR A 127 -20.79 17.11 5.26
C THR A 127 -21.23 18.55 5.50
N TRP A 128 -22.36 18.98 4.94
CA TRP A 128 -22.89 20.32 5.17
C TRP A 128 -23.32 20.54 6.62
N GLN A 129 -23.96 19.55 7.24
CA GLN A 129 -24.28 19.59 8.68
C GLN A 129 -23.01 19.78 9.52
N SER A 130 -21.96 19.01 9.23
CA SER A 130 -20.68 19.12 9.94
C SER A 130 -19.99 20.48 9.72
N LEU A 131 -20.01 21.00 8.49
CA LEU A 131 -19.48 22.33 8.17
C LEU A 131 -20.18 23.44 8.96
N LEU A 132 -21.50 23.34 9.11
CA LEU A 132 -22.28 24.31 9.88
C LEU A 132 -21.87 24.27 11.36
N VAL A 133 -21.76 23.08 11.95
CA VAL A 133 -21.34 22.90 13.35
C VAL A 133 -19.91 23.43 13.57
N ILE A 134 -18.96 23.06 12.71
CA ILE A 134 -17.56 23.53 12.82
C ILE A 134 -17.49 25.05 12.60
N GLY A 135 -18.31 25.60 11.71
CA GLY A 135 -18.41 27.05 11.50
C GLY A 135 -18.88 27.79 12.76
N ILE A 136 -19.90 27.28 13.46
CA ILE A 136 -20.37 27.85 14.73
C ILE A 136 -19.24 27.82 15.77
N VAL A 137 -18.56 26.69 15.92
CA VAL A 137 -17.46 26.55 16.87
C VAL A 137 -16.32 27.50 16.53
N ALA A 138 -15.96 27.64 15.25
CA ALA A 138 -14.93 28.57 14.80
C ALA A 138 -15.27 30.03 15.13
N VAL A 139 -16.54 30.44 14.97
CA VAL A 139 -16.99 31.79 15.34
C VAL A 139 -16.93 32.00 16.86
N ILE A 140 -17.35 31.01 17.65
CA ILE A 140 -17.29 31.10 19.12
C ILE A 140 -15.83 31.22 19.59
N VAL A 141 -14.95 30.36 19.07
CA VAL A 141 -13.51 30.40 19.40
C VAL A 141 -12.92 31.75 19.01
N TRP A 142 -13.20 32.22 17.79
CA TRP A 142 -12.74 33.55 17.35
C TRP A 142 -13.22 34.67 18.27
N LEU A 143 -14.49 34.66 18.70
CA LEU A 143 -15.00 35.66 19.66
C LEU A 143 -14.29 35.57 21.02
N LEU A 144 -14.05 34.37 21.52
CA LEU A 144 -13.33 34.16 22.78
C LEU A 144 -11.87 34.59 22.69
N ASP A 145 -11.19 34.30 21.57
CA ASP A 145 -9.81 34.75 21.33
C ASP A 145 -9.72 36.28 21.35
N ASN A 146 -10.68 36.97 20.71
CA ASN A 146 -10.75 38.44 20.75
C ASN A 146 -11.05 38.96 22.16
N LEU A 147 -11.95 38.31 22.90
CA LEU A 147 -12.28 38.67 24.27
C LEU A 147 -11.07 38.51 25.21
N PHE A 148 -10.34 37.40 25.11
CA PHE A 148 -9.13 37.18 25.90
C PHE A 148 -8.02 38.16 25.53
N ASN A 149 -7.84 38.47 24.25
CA ASN A 149 -6.88 39.48 23.83
C ASN A 149 -7.22 40.85 24.43
N TRP A 150 -8.50 41.23 24.43
CA TRP A 150 -8.96 42.47 25.07
C TRP A 150 -8.73 42.47 26.59
N LEU A 151 -9.09 41.39 27.28
CA LEU A 151 -8.89 41.26 28.72
C LEU A 151 -7.40 41.33 29.10
N VAL A 152 -6.55 40.57 28.42
CA VAL A 152 -5.09 40.61 28.66
C VAL A 152 -4.53 42.00 28.37
N GLY A 153 -5.01 42.70 27.35
CA GLY A 153 -4.64 44.08 27.07
C GLY A 153 -4.93 45.05 28.21
N ILE A 154 -5.99 44.83 28.99
CA ILE A 154 -6.31 45.62 30.19
C ILE A 154 -5.37 45.29 31.36
N PHE A 155 -4.91 44.04 31.48
CA PHE A 155 -4.04 43.62 32.59
C PHE A 155 -2.56 43.93 32.34
N ILE A 156 -2.11 43.84 31.08
CA ILE A 156 -0.70 44.02 30.70
C ILE A 156 -0.37 45.47 30.32
N GLY A 157 -1.39 46.27 29.97
CA GLY A 157 -1.28 47.71 29.70
C GLY A 157 -1.65 48.53 30.91
#